data_AF-A0A3M0ZNA7-F1
#
_entry.id   AF-A0A3M0ZNA7-F1
#
_cell.length_a   1.000
_cell.length_b   1.000
_cell.length_c   1.000
_cell.angle_alpha   90.00
_cell.angle_beta   90.00
_cell.angle_gamma   90.00
#
_symmetry.space_group_name_H-M   'P 1'
#
loop_
_entity.id
_entity.type
_entity.pdbx_description
1 polymer ?
#
loop_
_entity_poly.entity_id
_entity_poly.type
_entity_poly.pdbx_seq_one_letter_code
_entity_poly.pdbx_strand_id
1 'polypeptide(L)'
;MNVHEYQAKELLAKFGVAVPRGRVVESADEARRVAEELGTEVVVVKAQIHAGGRGAGAVVADEQEAARVFREHLAREGLPKHDKP
;
A
#
# COMPACT_ATOMS: atom_id res chain seq x y z
N MET A 1 -2.48 20.32 6.19
CA MET A 1 -3.32 19.16 5.80
C MET A 1 -2.43 18.22 5.01
N ASN A 2 -2.21 17.01 5.51
CA ASN A 2 -1.48 15.98 4.78
C ASN A 2 -2.51 14.97 4.26
N VAL A 3 -2.31 14.46 3.05
CA VAL A 3 -3.14 13.39 2.47
C VAL A 3 -2.29 12.15 2.29
N HIS A 4 -2.88 10.97 2.47
CA HIS A 4 -2.22 9.70 2.19
C HIS A 4 -2.00 9.52 0.68
N GLU A 5 -1.03 8.66 0.32
CA GLU A 5 -0.70 8.38 -1.09
C GLU A 5 -1.92 7.83 -1.86
N TYR A 6 -2.73 6.96 -1.24
CA TYR A 6 -3.92 6.43 -1.90
C TYR A 6 -4.98 7.51 -2.19
N GLN A 7 -5.20 8.44 -1.24
CA GLN A 7 -6.16 9.54 -1.40
C GLN A 7 -5.74 10.48 -2.53
N ALA A 8 -4.44 10.80 -2.59
CA ALA A 8 -3.89 11.60 -3.67
C ALA A 8 -4.06 10.90 -5.03
N LYS A 9 -3.80 9.58 -5.11
CA LYS A 9 -4.00 8.80 -6.34
C LYS A 9 -5.45 8.76 -6.79
N GLU A 10 -6.39 8.54 -5.87
CA GLU A 10 -7.83 8.53 -6.19
C GLU A 10 -8.29 9.89 -6.71
N LEU A 11 -7.82 10.99 -6.12
CA LEU A 11 -8.12 12.34 -6.59
C LEU A 11 -7.57 12.55 -8.01
N LEU A 12 -6.29 12.25 -8.24
CA LEU A 12 -5.65 12.39 -9.55
C LEU A 12 -6.35 11.55 -10.64
N ALA A 13 -6.72 10.31 -10.30
CA ALA A 13 -7.45 9.41 -11.21
C ALA A 13 -8.80 10.00 -11.63
N LYS A 14 -9.54 10.66 -10.72
CA LYS A 14 -10.82 11.33 -11.04
C LYS A 14 -10.67 12.44 -12.08
N PHE A 15 -9.48 13.00 -12.23
CA PHE A 15 -9.15 14.01 -13.24
C PHE A 15 -8.44 13.43 -14.47
N GLY A 16 -8.43 12.10 -14.64
CA GLY A 16 -7.86 11.43 -15.82
C GLY A 16 -6.34 11.31 -15.82
N VAL A 17 -5.66 11.62 -14.70
CA VAL A 17 -4.22 11.42 -14.57
C VAL A 17 -3.94 9.93 -14.36
N ALA A 18 -3.04 9.37 -15.16
CA ALA A 18 -2.62 7.99 -15.01
C ALA A 18 -1.89 7.80 -13.66
N VAL A 19 -2.39 6.86 -12.85
CA VAL A 19 -1.80 6.50 -11.56
C VAL A 19 -1.59 4.98 -11.48
N PRO A 20 -0.61 4.49 -10.71
CA PRO A 20 -0.44 3.05 -10.49
C PRO A 20 -1.68 2.43 -9.84
N ARG A 21 -2.11 1.28 -10.36
CA ARG A 21 -3.19 0.47 -9.76
C ARG A 21 -2.77 -0.03 -8.38
N GLY A 22 -3.71 -0.07 -7.44
CA GLY A 22 -3.48 -0.57 -6.08
C GLY A 22 -4.70 -0.40 -5.20
N ARG A 23 -4.67 -0.97 -3.99
CA ARG A 23 -5.72 -0.85 -2.97
C ARG A 23 -5.10 -0.67 -1.59
N VAL A 24 -5.80 0.05 -0.71
CA VAL A 24 -5.44 0.10 0.73
C VAL A 24 -5.86 -1.22 1.37
N VAL A 25 -5.01 -1.74 2.24
CA VAL A 25 -5.24 -2.99 2.97
C VAL A 25 -4.87 -2.79 4.43
N GLU A 26 -5.59 -3.45 5.33
CA GLU A 26 -5.39 -3.37 6.78
C GLU A 26 -4.91 -4.70 7.37
N SER A 27 -4.83 -5.76 6.55
CA SER A 27 -4.36 -7.07 6.96
C SER A 27 -3.48 -7.74 5.90
N ALA A 28 -2.68 -8.72 6.35
CA ALA A 28 -1.84 -9.53 5.46
C ALA A 28 -2.68 -10.38 4.48
N ASP A 29 -3.86 -10.84 4.90
CA ASP A 29 -4.76 -11.61 4.05
C ASP A 29 -5.37 -10.76 2.93
N GLU A 30 -5.71 -9.50 3.23
CA GLU A 30 -6.12 -8.53 2.21
C GLU A 30 -4.98 -8.20 1.26
N ALA A 31 -3.75 -8.01 1.77
CA ALA A 31 -2.57 -7.77 0.94
C ALA A 31 -2.36 -8.90 -0.08
N ARG A 32 -2.48 -10.16 0.37
CA ARG A 32 -2.39 -11.36 -0.49
C ARG A 32 -3.47 -11.35 -1.58
N ARG A 33 -4.74 -11.18 -1.20
CA ARG A 33 -5.86 -11.16 -2.15
C ARG A 33 -5.74 -10.03 -3.18
N VAL A 34 -5.36 -8.83 -2.73
CA VAL A 34 -5.15 -7.69 -3.63
C VAL A 34 -3.99 -7.94 -4.59
N ALA A 35 -2.90 -8.56 -4.13
CA ALA A 35 -1.79 -8.94 -5.01
C ALA A 35 -2.24 -9.92 -6.10
N GLU A 36 -3.00 -10.96 -5.72
CA GLU A 36 -3.61 -11.92 -6.66
C GLU A 36 -4.55 -11.21 -7.66
N GLU A 37 -5.42 -10.31 -7.21
CA GLU A 37 -6.35 -9.54 -8.06
C GLU A 37 -5.63 -8.60 -9.05
N LEU A 38 -4.47 -8.06 -8.68
CA LEU A 38 -3.69 -7.18 -9.55
C LEU A 38 -3.08 -7.93 -10.73
N GLY A 39 -2.77 -9.22 -10.54
CA GLY A 39 -2.29 -10.13 -11.60
C GLY A 39 -1.01 -9.67 -12.28
N THR A 40 -0.08 -9.08 -11.52
CA THR A 40 1.20 -8.55 -12.01
C THR A 40 2.37 -9.34 -11.44
N GLU A 41 3.46 -9.49 -12.20
CA GLU A 41 4.68 -10.19 -11.77
C GLU A 41 5.36 -9.55 -10.56
N VAL A 42 5.13 -8.26 -10.32
CA VAL A 42 5.74 -7.51 -9.21
C VAL A 42 4.69 -6.62 -8.59
N VAL A 43 4.59 -6.65 -7.25
CA VAL A 43 3.77 -5.71 -6.48
C VAL A 43 4.62 -4.96 -5.46
N VAL A 44 4.12 -3.81 -5.00
CA VAL A 44 4.85 -2.95 -4.07
C VAL A 44 3.97 -2.65 -2.86
N VAL A 45 4.40 -3.06 -1.68
CA VAL A 45 3.71 -2.81 -0.41
C VAL A 45 4.24 -1.51 0.19
N LYS A 46 3.35 -0.53 0.43
CA LYS A 46 3.73 0.79 0.97
C LYS A 46 2.91 1.15 2.19
N ALA A 47 3.60 1.49 3.28
CA ALA A 47 2.98 2.09 4.45
C ALA A 47 2.27 3.40 4.09
N GLN A 48 1.00 3.51 4.49
CA GLN A 48 0.19 4.72 4.34
C GLN A 48 0.41 5.63 5.55
N ILE A 49 1.45 6.47 5.48
CA ILE A 49 1.79 7.46 6.51
C ILE A 49 2.04 8.83 5.88
N HIS A 50 1.87 9.90 6.65
CA HIS A 50 2.08 11.29 6.21
C HIS A 50 3.57 11.69 6.19
N ALA A 51 4.43 10.84 5.61
CA ALA A 51 5.87 11.08 5.54
C ALA A 51 6.48 10.64 4.19
N GLY A 52 7.50 11.37 3.75
CA GLY A 52 8.41 10.96 2.67
C GLY A 52 9.46 9.96 3.15
N GLY A 53 10.42 9.58 2.30
CA GLY A 53 11.55 8.72 2.72
C GLY A 53 11.22 7.26 2.99
N ARG A 54 10.01 6.81 2.62
CA ARG A 54 9.49 5.43 2.79
C ARG A 54 10.19 4.35 1.94
N GLY A 55 11.41 4.63 1.45
CA GLY A 55 12.27 3.72 0.69
C GLY A 55 11.51 2.76 -0.22
N ALA A 56 10.97 3.26 -1.34
CA ALA A 56 10.22 2.51 -2.36
C ALA A 56 8.97 1.70 -1.92
N GLY A 57 8.72 1.47 -0.63
CA GLY A 57 7.95 0.29 -0.23
C GLY A 57 8.74 -0.99 -0.49
N ALA A 58 8.30 -2.10 0.09
CA ALA A 58 8.91 -3.38 -0.21
C ALA A 58 8.35 -3.91 -1.53
N VAL A 59 9.25 -4.10 -2.49
CA VAL A 59 8.98 -4.78 -3.76
C VAL A 59 8.91 -6.27 -3.46
N VAL A 60 7.81 -6.91 -3.85
CA VAL A 60 7.58 -8.33 -3.57
C VAL A 60 7.22 -9.05 -4.86
N ALA A 61 7.72 -10.27 -5.01
CA ALA A 61 7.63 -11.07 -6.23
C ALA A 61 6.35 -11.91 -6.31
N ASP A 62 5.73 -12.20 -5.15
CA ASP A 62 4.52 -13.02 -5.08
C ASP A 62 3.61 -12.62 -3.91
N GLU A 63 2.41 -13.20 -3.88
CA GLU A 63 1.38 -12.91 -2.89
C GLU A 63 1.75 -13.35 -1.45
N GLN A 64 2.60 -14.38 -1.30
CA GLN A 64 3.06 -14.85 0.00
C GLN A 64 4.09 -13.88 0.58
N GLU A 65 4.98 -13.38 -0.27
CA GLU A 65 5.96 -12.37 0.08
C GLU A 65 5.28 -11.04 0.44
N ALA A 66 4.22 -10.65 -0.28
CA ALA A 66 3.39 -9.50 0.09
C ALA A 66 2.84 -9.61 1.51
N ALA A 67 2.28 -10.76 1.87
CA ALA A 67 1.76 -11.02 3.22
C ALA A 67 2.88 -11.01 4.28
N ARG A 68 4.04 -11.60 3.98
CA ARG A 68 5.21 -11.61 4.90
C ARG A 68 5.69 -10.20 5.19
N VAL A 69 5.95 -9.43 4.13
CA VAL A 69 6.42 -8.05 4.21
C VAL A 69 5.43 -7.15 4.95
N PHE A 70 4.12 -7.34 4.74
CA PHE A 70 3.10 -6.63 5.49
C PHE A 70 3.24 -6.89 7.00
N ARG A 71 3.40 -8.15 7.41
CA ARG A 71 3.59 -8.51 8.83
C ARG A 71 4.87 -7.93 9.41
N GLU A 72 5.96 -7.94 8.65
CA GLU A 72 7.24 -7.36 9.09
C GLU A 72 7.13 -5.85 9.32
N HIS A 73 6.50 -5.14 8.39
CA HIS A 73 6.22 -3.71 8.55
C HIS A 73 5.29 -3.44 9.73
N LEU A 74 4.23 -4.22 9.86
CA LEU A 74 3.28 -4.11 10.96
C LEU A 74 3.95 -4.33 12.32
N ALA A 75 4.85 -5.31 12.43
CA ALA A 75 5.57 -5.61 13.66
C ALA A 75 6.54 -4.47 14.07
N ARG A 76 7.14 -3.80 13.08
CA ARG A 76 8.09 -2.70 13.31
C ARG A 76 7.41 -1.39 13.68
N GLU A 77 6.30 -1.07 13.01
CA GLU A 77 5.70 0.28 13.08
C GLU A 77 4.31 0.30 13.71
N GLY A 78 3.71 -0.87 13.96
CA GLY A 78 2.30 -0.99 14.33
C GLY A 78 1.36 -0.67 13.16
N LEU A 79 0.06 -0.91 13.33
CA LEU A 79 -0.91 -0.33 12.40
C LEU A 79 -0.79 1.19 12.58
N PRO A 80 -0.60 1.96 11.50
CA PRO A 80 -0.74 3.40 11.58
C PRO A 80 -2.09 3.66 12.23
N LYS A 81 -2.10 4.41 13.34
CA LYS A 81 -3.37 4.92 13.86
C LYS A 81 -3.93 5.74 12.72
N HIS A 82 -5.05 5.33 12.15
CA HIS A 82 -5.79 6.16 11.21
C HIS A 82 -5.89 7.53 11.86
N ASP A 83 -5.25 8.53 11.26
CA ASP A 83 -5.60 9.92 11.52
C ASP A 83 -7.04 10.02 10.98
N LYS A 84 -8.01 9.68 11.84
CA LYS A 84 -9.41 9.92 11.54
C LYS A 84 -9.53 11.41 11.21
N PRO A 85 -10.29 11.77 10.18
CA PRO A 85 -10.52 13.17 9.84
C PRO A 85 -11.03 13.97 11.04
#